data_AF-A0A1A9KAC5-F1
#
_entry.id   AF-A0A1A9KAC5-F1
#
_cell.length_a   1.000
_cell.length_b   1.000
_cell.length_c   1.000
_cell.angle_alpha   90.00
_cell.angle_beta   90.00
_cell.angle_gamma   90.00
#
_symmetry.space_group_name_H-M   'P 1'
#
loop_
_entity.id
_entity.type
_entity.pdbx_description
1 polymer ?
#
loop_
_entity_poly.entity_id
_entity_poly.type
_entity_poly.pdbx_seq_one_letter_code
_entity_poly.pdbx_strand_id
1 'polypeptide(L)' 'MGLNEASQRLRRELLNMAFRHEGLATDLGRAAEQLPASQAVHLVRMAAFLQGDAERLIAMAEQVRTGVISASDP' A
#
# COMPACT_ATOMS: atom_id res chain seq x y z
N MET A 1 18.02 -14.84 13.47
CA MET A 1 17.10 -14.35 14.52
C MET A 1 15.75 -14.11 13.85
N GLY A 2 14.66 -14.61 14.43
CA GLY A 2 13.31 -14.38 13.90
C GLY A 2 12.81 -12.98 14.28
N LEU A 3 11.87 -12.44 13.49
CA LEU A 3 11.17 -11.21 13.84
C LEU A 3 10.46 -11.37 15.19
N ASN A 4 10.60 -10.39 16.09
CA ASN A 4 9.79 -10.33 17.30
C ASN A 4 8.30 -10.10 16.96
N GLU A 5 7.41 -10.40 17.90
CA GLU A 5 5.96 -10.36 17.68
C GLU A 5 5.47 -8.98 17.20
N ALA A 6 6.04 -7.91 17.75
CA ALA A 6 5.73 -6.53 17.35
C ALA A 6 6.11 -6.25 15.89
N SER A 7 7.29 -6.66 15.45
CA SER A 7 7.74 -6.49 14.06
C SER A 7 6.93 -7.35 13.10
N GLN A 8 6.53 -8.56 13.50
CA GLN A 8 5.60 -9.37 12.71
C GLN A 8 4.23 -8.70 12.59
N ARG A 9 3.73 -8.07 13.66
CA ARG A 9 2.46 -7.33 13.64
C ARG A 9 2.54 -6.12 12.72
N LEU A 10 3.57 -5.29 12.87
CA LEU A 10 3.82 -4.13 12.01
C LEU A 10 3.90 -4.54 10.54
N ARG A 11 4.65 -5.61 10.22
CA ARG A 11 4.74 -6.13 8.85
C ARG A 11 3.38 -6.53 8.30
N ARG A 12 2.54 -7.24 9.08
CA ARG A 12 1.18 -7.62 8.66
C ARG A 12 0.30 -6.41 8.44
N GLU A 13 0.40 -5.40 9.30
CA GLU A 13 -0.39 -4.16 9.16
C GLU A 13 0.00 -3.38 7.89
N LEU A 14 1.30 -3.26 7.60
CA LEU A 14 1.79 -2.64 6.36
C LEU A 14 1.27 -3.37 5.13
N LEU A 15 1.34 -4.70 5.09
CA LEU A 15 0.82 -5.50 3.97
C LEU A 15 -0.70 -5.38 3.84
N ASN A 16 -1.44 -5.36 4.95
CA ASN A 16 -2.89 -5.17 4.93
C ASN A 16 -3.28 -3.78 4.40
N MET A 17 -2.51 -2.74 4.75
CA MET A 17 -2.72 -1.39 4.19
C MET A 17 -2.41 -1.36 2.70
N ALA A 18 -1.30 -1.97 2.26
CA ALA A 18 -0.95 -2.06 0.84
C ALA A 18 -2.06 -2.73 0.03
N PHE A 19 -2.54 -3.89 0.50
CA PHE A 19 -3.64 -4.62 -0.16
C PHE A 19 -4.92 -3.79 -0.27
N ARG A 20 -5.26 -3.02 0.77
CA ARG A 20 -6.41 -2.09 0.71
C ARG A 20 -6.20 -0.99 -0.32
N HIS A 21 -4.99 -0.43 -0.41
CA HIS A 21 -4.67 0.62 -1.38
C HIS A 21 -4.71 0.09 -2.82
N GLU A 22 -4.22 -1.13 -3.07
CA GLU A 22 -4.35 -1.81 -4.37
C GLU A 22 -5.82 -2.05 -4.75
N GLY A 23 -6.64 -2.51 -3.80
CA GLY A 23 -8.07 -2.71 -4.00
C GLY A 23 -8.77 -1.41 -4.40
N LEU A 24 -8.54 -0.34 -3.63
CA LEU A 24 -9.10 0.99 -3.91
C LEU A 24 -8.61 1.55 -5.25
N ALA A 25 -7.32 1.39 -5.59
CA ALA A 25 -6.79 1.80 -6.88
C ALA A 25 -7.48 1.07 -8.04
N THR A 26 -7.73 -0.23 -7.88
CA THR A 26 -8.44 -1.06 -8.86
C THR A 26 -9.88 -0.59 -9.04
N ASP A 27 -10.59 -0.34 -7.93
CA ASP A 27 -11.98 0.12 -7.97
C ASP A 27 -12.10 1.52 -8.61
N LEU A 28 -11.16 2.43 -8.31
CA LEU A 28 -11.08 3.74 -8.94
C LEU A 28 -10.76 3.64 -10.44
N GLY A 29 -9.90 2.70 -10.84
CA GLY A 29 -9.63 2.41 -12.25
C GLY A 29 -10.90 1.96 -13.00
N ARG A 30 -11.65 1.00 -12.42
CA ARG A 30 -12.93 0.56 -12.99
C ARG A 30 -13.97 1.68 -13.03
N ALA A 31 -14.02 2.54 -12.01
CA ALA A 31 -14.91 3.70 -12.01
C ALA A 31 -14.52 4.73 -13.08
N ALA A 32 -13.21 4.94 -13.30
CA ALA A 32 -12.70 5.83 -14.33
C ALA A 32 -13.09 5.39 -15.75
N GLU A 33 -13.09 4.08 -16.02
CA GLU A 33 -13.50 3.51 -17.31
C GLU A 33 -14.97 3.79 -17.67
N GLN A 34 -15.82 4.05 -16.67
CA GLN A 34 -17.24 4.36 -16.86
C GLN A 34 -17.50 5.85 -17.08
N LEU A 35 -16.48 6.71 -16.97
CA LEU A 35 -16.61 8.16 -17.07
C LEU A 35 -15.99 8.70 -18.37
N PRO A 36 -16.48 9.84 -18.88
CA PRO A 36 -15.78 10.58 -19.91
C PRO A 36 -14.35 10.93 -19.46
N ALA A 37 -13.39 10.89 -20.39
CA ALA A 37 -11.97 11.09 -20.09
C ALA A 37 -11.70 12.35 -19.25
N SER A 38 -12.40 13.46 -19.52
CA SER A 38 -12.27 14.72 -18.77
C SER A 38 -12.65 14.59 -17.28
N GLN A 39 -13.57 13.70 -16.94
CA GLN A 39 -14.01 13.43 -15.57
C GLN A 39 -13.18 12.31 -14.92
N ALA A 40 -12.70 11.36 -15.72
CA ALA A 40 -11.90 10.22 -15.27
C ALA A 40 -10.49 10.60 -14.80
N VAL A 41 -9.92 11.72 -15.26
CA VAL A 41 -8.53 12.13 -14.94
C VAL A 41 -8.24 12.11 -13.43
N HIS A 42 -9.17 12.58 -12.61
CA HIS A 42 -8.95 12.62 -11.15
C HIS A 42 -8.94 11.23 -10.53
N LEU A 43 -9.81 10.33 -10.99
CA LEU A 43 -9.86 8.94 -10.52
C LEU A 43 -8.60 8.16 -10.93
N VAL A 44 -8.14 8.35 -12.18
CA VAL A 44 -6.90 7.71 -12.66
C VAL A 44 -5.69 8.20 -11.87
N ARG A 45 -5.58 9.50 -11.60
CA ARG A 45 -4.50 10.04 -10.77
C ARG A 45 -4.53 9.50 -9.34
N MET A 46 -5.72 9.38 -8.75
CA MET A 46 -5.88 8.82 -7.40
C MET A 46 -5.53 7.34 -7.38
N ALA A 47 -5.93 6.56 -8.38
CA ALA A 47 -5.57 5.16 -8.52
C ALA A 47 -4.05 4.97 -8.61
N ALA A 48 -3.37 5.76 -9.45
CA ALA A 48 -1.93 5.73 -9.57
C ALA A 48 -1.21 6.12 -8.27
N PHE A 49 -1.74 7.12 -7.54
CA PHE A 49 -1.21 7.50 -6.23
C PHE A 49 -1.31 6.34 -5.22
N LEU A 50 -2.47 5.67 -5.16
CA LEU A 50 -2.70 4.54 -4.26
C LEU A 50 -1.84 3.32 -4.62
N GLN A 51 -1.62 3.05 -5.91
CA GLN A 51 -0.67 2.03 -6.35
C GLN A 51 0.75 2.32 -5.86
N GLY A 52 1.24 3.54 -6.10
CA GLY A 52 2.57 3.94 -5.61
C GLY A 52 2.67 3.91 -4.08
N ASP A 53 1.57 4.15 -3.37
CA ASP A 53 1.54 4.03 -1.92
C ASP A 53 1.55 2.58 -1.44
N ALA A 54 0.82 1.69 -2.11
CA ALA A 54 0.88 0.25 -1.84
C ALA A 54 2.29 -0.31 -2.04
N GLU A 55 2.97 0.07 -3.12
CA GLU A 55 4.37 -0.32 -3.38
C GLU A 55 5.30 0.13 -2.25
N ARG A 56 5.15 1.37 -1.76
CA ARG A 56 5.91 1.88 -0.62
C ARG A 56 5.64 1.08 0.65
N LEU A 57 4.38 0.77 0.94
CA LEU A 57 3.99 -0.03 2.11
C LEU A 57 4.56 -1.45 2.04
N ILE A 58 4.59 -2.06 0.86
CA ILE A 58 5.23 -3.37 0.62
C ILE A 58 6.73 -3.28 0.85
N ALA A 59 7.39 -2.25 0.33
CA ALA A 59 8.82 -2.03 0.57
C ALA A 59 9.14 -1.84 2.05
N MET A 60 8.32 -1.09 2.79
CA MET A 60 8.46 -0.94 4.24
C MET A 60 8.25 -2.28 4.97
N ALA A 61 7.27 -3.08 4.56
CA ALA A 61 7.04 -4.42 5.14
C ALA A 61 8.26 -5.34 4.93
N GLU A 62 8.95 -5.20 3.80
CA GLU A 62 10.17 -5.93 3.47
C GLU A 62 11.38 -5.43 4.28
N GLN A 63 11.49 -4.12 4.51
CA GLN A 63 12.47 -3.53 5.43
C GLN A 63 12.26 -4.02 6.86
N VAL A 64 11.00 -4.15 7.31
CA VAL A 64 10.68 -4.77 8.61
C VAL A 64 11.10 -6.24 8.61
N ARG A 65 10.85 -6.99 7.53
CA ARG A 65 11.24 -8.41 7.42
C ARG A 65 12.75 -8.61 7.54
N THR A 66 13.53 -7.74 6.93
CA THR A 66 15.00 -7.79 6.91
C THR A 66 15.63 -7.19 8.17
N GLY A 67 14.82 -6.61 9.06
CA GLY A 67 15.28 -6.00 10.32
C GLY A 67 15.89 -4.62 10.17
N VAL A 68 15.74 -3.98 8.99
CA VAL A 68 16.17 -2.60 8.72
C VAL A 68 15.28 -1.59 9.47
N ILE A 69 14.01 -1.92 9.66
CA ILE A 69 13.05 -1.17 10.48
C ILE A 69 12.56 -2.10 11.59
N SER A 70 12.65 -1.68 12.84
CA SER A 70 12.10 -2.42 13.99
C SER A 70 11.05 -1.58 14.70
N ALA A 71 9.96 -2.22 15.15
CA ALA A 71 8.93 -1.57 15.98
C ALA A 71 9.43 -1.19 17.39
N SER A 72 10.70 -1.49 17.68
CA SER A 72 11.37 -1.24 18.96
C SER A 72 12.36 -0.08 18.92
N ASP A 73 12.58 0.55 17.77
CA ASP A 73 13.32 1.81 17.71
C ASP A 73 12.35 2.97 17.97
N PRO A 74 12.59 3.79 19.02
CA PRO A 74 11.83 5.01 19.29
C PRO A 74 12.02 6.10 18.23
#